data_AF-A0A0R3SRF5-F1
#
_entry.id   AF-A0A0R3SRF5-F1
#
_cell.length_a   1.000
_cell.length_b   1.000
_cell.length_c   1.000
_cell.angle_alpha   90.00
_cell.angle_beta   90.00
_cell.angle_gamma   90.00
#
_symmetry.space_group_name_H-M   'P 1'
#
loop_
_entity.id
_entity.type
_entity.pdbx_description
1 polymer ?
#
loop_
_entity_poly.entity_id
_entity_poly.type
_entity_poly.pdbx_seq_one_letter_code
_entity_poly.pdbx_strand_id
1 'polypeptide(L)'
;MVDASRVPDLLRCAGLNPTNACCLRNGALTVAGNDFHSAVEFILSFVLGELQYTFEEFLSVYQAIKYESLPPFKDQFMQVFKSYDRESQGVLTVAQIRHILGTYGK
;
A
#
# COMPACT_ATOMS: atom_id res chain seq x y z
N MET A 1 -14.51 -9.14 13.16
CA MET A 1 -13.04 -9.21 13.19
C MET A 1 -12.56 -9.10 11.75
N VAL A 2 -11.54 -8.30 11.50
CA VAL A 2 -10.99 -8.00 10.17
C VAL A 2 -9.65 -8.71 10.04
N ASP A 3 -9.50 -9.53 9.01
CA ASP A 3 -8.22 -10.17 8.69
C ASP A 3 -7.16 -9.11 8.34
N ALA A 4 -6.01 -9.18 9.00
CA ALA A 4 -4.87 -8.30 8.76
C ALA A 4 -4.45 -8.27 7.28
N SER A 5 -4.58 -9.40 6.57
CA SER A 5 -4.25 -9.49 5.14
C SER A 5 -5.07 -8.53 4.28
N ARG A 6 -6.31 -8.23 4.72
CA ARG A 6 -7.29 -7.43 3.99
C ARG A 6 -7.35 -5.98 4.43
N VAL A 7 -6.70 -5.62 5.54
CA VAL A 7 -6.70 -4.24 6.06
C VAL A 7 -6.22 -3.23 5.01
N PRO A 8 -5.11 -3.46 4.26
CA PRO A 8 -4.67 -2.51 3.23
C PRO A 8 -5.70 -2.30 2.13
N ASP A 9 -6.38 -3.36 1.70
CA ASP A 9 -7.42 -3.26 0.68
C ASP A 9 -8.70 -2.61 1.22
N LEU A 10 -9.03 -2.82 2.49
CA LEU A 10 -10.14 -2.14 3.16
C LEU A 10 -9.90 -0.62 3.24
N LEU A 11 -8.66 -0.21 3.53
CA LEU A 11 -8.26 1.21 3.53
C LEU A 11 -8.41 1.83 2.14
N ARG A 12 -8.05 1.09 1.08
CA ARG A 12 -8.25 1.51 -0.32
C ARG A 12 -9.72 1.64 -0.68
N CYS A 13 -10.56 0.70 -0.25
CA CYS A 13 -12.01 0.78 -0.40
C CYS A 13 -12.61 1.98 0.33
N ALA A 14 -12.02 2.39 1.45
CA ALA A 14 -12.45 3.56 2.23
C ALA A 14 -11.98 4.91 1.63
N GLY A 15 -11.37 4.89 0.44
CA GLY A 15 -10.93 6.10 -0.29
C GLY A 15 -9.56 6.63 0.14
N LEU A 16 -8.82 5.90 0.98
CA LEU A 16 -7.43 6.20 1.30
C LEU A 16 -6.51 5.52 0.29
N ASN A 17 -5.33 6.08 0.02
CA ASN A 17 -4.35 5.46 -0.88
C ASN A 17 -3.02 5.28 -0.16
N PRO A 18 -2.97 4.46 0.91
CA PRO A 18 -1.73 4.24 1.64
C PRO A 18 -0.75 3.39 0.82
N THR A 19 0.52 3.74 0.89
CA THR A 19 1.61 2.87 0.42
C THR A 19 1.80 1.69 1.39
N ASN A 20 2.34 0.58 0.91
CA ASN A 20 2.61 -0.58 1.77
C ASN A 20 3.52 -0.21 2.96
N ALA A 21 4.48 0.70 2.75
CA ALA A 21 5.33 1.25 3.81
C ALA A 21 4.55 2.06 4.86
N CYS A 22 3.56 2.85 4.45
CA CYS A 22 2.67 3.58 5.37
C CYS A 22 1.83 2.62 6.23
N CYS A 23 1.27 1.57 5.62
CA CYS A 23 0.52 0.54 6.35
C CYS A 23 1.39 -0.18 7.39
N LEU A 24 2.63 -0.52 7.04
CA LEU A 24 3.61 -1.13 7.94
C LEU A 24 3.94 -0.22 9.15
N ARG A 25 4.21 1.07 8.91
CA ARG A 25 4.57 2.03 9.96
C ARG A 25 3.44 2.28 10.96
N ASN A 26 2.19 2.28 10.49
CA ASN A 26 1.02 2.60 11.32
C ASN A 26 0.36 1.40 12.00
N GLY A 27 1.03 0.24 12.03
CA GLY A 27 0.50 -0.90 12.76
C GLY A 27 -0.70 -1.59 12.10
N ALA A 28 -0.96 -1.33 10.81
CA ALA A 28 -1.90 -2.14 10.01
C ALA A 28 -1.38 -3.58 9.76
N LEU A 29 -0.16 -3.82 10.20
CA LEU A 29 0.75 -4.90 9.83
C LEU A 29 1.74 -5.12 11.00
N THR A 30 1.28 -4.98 12.25
CA THR A 30 2.08 -5.31 13.44
C THR A 30 1.66 -6.65 13.99
N VAL A 31 2.62 -7.56 14.07
CA VAL A 31 2.55 -8.75 14.92
C VAL A 31 2.30 -8.25 16.35
N ALA A 32 1.36 -8.86 17.07
CA ALA A 32 1.20 -8.61 18.50
C ALA A 32 2.46 -9.10 19.23
N GLY A 33 3.48 -8.26 19.33
CA GLY A 33 4.77 -8.58 19.94
C GLY A 33 5.87 -7.69 19.41
N ASN A 34 6.67 -7.10 20.32
CA ASN A 34 7.73 -6.13 20.02
C ASN A 34 8.96 -6.74 19.32
N ASP A 35 8.82 -7.90 18.70
CA ASP A 35 9.94 -8.66 18.15
C ASP A 35 10.01 -8.45 16.64
N PHE A 36 10.92 -7.55 16.25
CA PHE A 36 11.38 -7.32 14.87
C PHE A 36 12.17 -8.52 14.31
N HIS A 37 11.68 -9.75 14.51
CA HIS A 37 12.37 -10.95 14.03
C HIS A 37 11.76 -11.41 12.71
N SER A 38 12.49 -11.12 11.62
CA SER A 38 12.28 -11.66 10.27
C SER A 38 11.01 -11.21 9.53
N ALA A 39 11.20 -10.35 8.52
CA ALA A 39 10.19 -10.03 7.50
C ALA A 39 9.59 -11.28 6.79
N VAL A 40 10.22 -12.45 6.94
CA VAL A 40 9.78 -13.72 6.35
C VAL A 40 8.65 -14.38 7.17
N GLU A 41 8.70 -14.34 8.50
CA GLU A 41 7.60 -14.82 9.36
C GLU A 41 6.37 -13.92 9.23
N PHE A 42 6.61 -12.64 9.01
CA PHE A 42 5.58 -11.65 8.75
C PHE A 42 4.80 -11.88 7.45
N ILE A 43 5.49 -12.15 6.34
CA ILE A 43 4.83 -12.49 5.07
C ILE A 43 4.05 -13.80 5.22
N LEU A 44 4.58 -14.78 5.96
CA LEU A 44 3.86 -16.02 6.23
C LEU A 44 2.57 -15.78 7.04
N SER A 45 2.64 -15.05 8.16
CA SER A 45 1.46 -14.72 8.98
C SER A 45 0.40 -13.93 8.19
N PHE A 46 0.85 -12.99 7.36
CA PHE A 46 0.00 -12.20 6.47
C PHE A 46 -0.67 -13.05 5.37
N VAL A 47 0.02 -14.06 4.84
CA VAL A 47 -0.52 -14.99 3.82
C VAL A 47 -1.41 -16.07 4.46
N LEU A 48 -1.16 -16.43 5.71
CA LEU A 48 -1.88 -17.48 6.44
C LEU A 48 -3.13 -16.98 7.17
N GLY A 49 -3.36 -15.66 7.27
CA GLY A 49 -4.60 -15.09 7.82
C GLY A 49 -4.76 -15.27 9.33
N GLU A 50 -3.65 -15.48 10.05
CA GLU A 50 -3.66 -15.80 11.48
C GLU A 50 -3.86 -14.56 12.38
N LEU A 51 -3.59 -13.36 11.85
CA LEU A 51 -3.71 -12.11 12.60
C LEU A 51 -5.02 -11.39 12.29
N GLN A 52 -5.83 -11.14 13.32
CA GLN A 52 -7.15 -10.51 13.18
C GLN A 52 -7.25 -9.27 14.05
N TYR A 53 -7.78 -8.20 13.46
CA TYR A 53 -8.08 -6.95 14.15
C TYR A 53 -9.53 -6.91 14.62
N THR A 54 -9.75 -6.39 15.81
CA THR A 54 -11.05 -5.88 16.23
C THR A 54 -11.36 -4.57 15.50
N PHE A 55 -12.63 -4.15 15.52
CA PHE A 55 -13.04 -2.92 14.83
C PHE A 55 -12.40 -1.66 15.44
N GLU A 56 -12.24 -1.62 16.76
CA GLU A 56 -11.61 -0.51 17.50
C GLU A 56 -10.13 -0.35 17.14
N GLU A 57 -9.39 -1.46 17.04
CA GLU A 57 -7.99 -1.45 16.61
C GLU A 57 -7.87 -0.99 15.16
N PHE A 58 -8.74 -1.49 14.28
CA PHE A 58 -8.79 -1.05 12.89
C PHE A 58 -9.10 0.45 12.79
N LEU A 59 -10.03 0.96 13.60
CA LEU A 59 -10.41 2.38 13.57
C LEU A 59 -9.23 3.28 13.95
N SER A 60 -8.43 2.85 14.94
CA SER A 60 -7.21 3.56 15.35
C SER A 60 -6.17 3.61 14.22
N VAL A 61 -5.97 2.48 13.54
CA VAL A 61 -5.10 2.40 12.35
C VAL A 61 -5.61 3.26 11.20
N TYR A 62 -6.92 3.21 10.93
CA TYR A 62 -7.57 4.03 9.89
C TYR A 62 -7.35 5.53 10.14
N GLN A 63 -7.52 5.99 11.38
CA GLN A 63 -7.32 7.38 11.74
C GLN A 63 -5.86 7.79 11.54
N ALA A 64 -4.90 7.01 12.03
CA ALA A 64 -3.47 7.27 11.84
C ALA A 64 -3.11 7.42 10.35
N ILE A 65 -3.57 6.47 9.53
CA ILE A 65 -3.30 6.47 8.09
C ILE A 65 -4.04 7.62 7.38
N LYS A 66 -5.24 7.99 7.81
CA LYS A 66 -5.97 9.11 7.20
C LYS A 66 -5.23 10.44 7.34
N TYR A 67 -4.55 10.67 8.46
CA TYR A 67 -3.77 11.90 8.67
C TYR A 67 -2.40 11.87 7.98
N GLU A 68 -1.81 10.69 7.77
CA GLU A 68 -0.50 10.55 7.10
C GLU A 68 -0.61 10.36 5.57
N SER A 69 -1.71 9.77 5.11
CA SER A 69 -1.97 9.47 3.70
C SER A 69 -2.20 10.77 2.94
N LEU A 70 -1.11 11.37 2.46
CA LEU A 70 -1.15 12.40 1.44
C LEU A 70 -1.89 11.84 0.21
N PRO A 71 -2.83 12.61 -0.40
CA PRO A 71 -3.44 12.20 -1.65
C PRO A 71 -2.34 11.89 -2.67
N PRO A 72 -2.48 10.82 -3.47
CA PRO A 72 -1.50 10.55 -4.51
C PRO A 72 -1.44 11.77 -5.42
N PHE A 73 -0.26 12.37 -5.53
CA PHE A 73 -0.03 13.48 -6.44
C PHE A 73 -0.15 12.94 -7.86
N LYS A 74 -1.35 13.02 -8.44
CA LYS A 74 -1.61 12.70 -9.84
C LYS A 74 -0.54 13.29 -10.75
N ASP A 75 -0.09 14.49 -10.43
CA ASP A 75 0.96 15.20 -11.16
C ASP A 75 2.30 14.46 -11.18
N GLN A 76 2.69 13.77 -10.11
CA GLN A 76 3.91 12.97 -10.08
C GLN A 76 3.82 11.77 -11.04
N PHE A 77 2.68 11.07 -11.05
CA PHE A 77 2.45 9.99 -12.02
C PHE A 77 2.44 10.51 -13.46
N MET A 78 1.78 11.65 -13.69
CA MET A 78 1.71 12.25 -15.02
C MET A 78 3.07 12.74 -15.52
N GLN A 79 3.94 13.24 -14.64
CA GLN A 79 5.32 13.61 -14.99
C GLN A 79 6.12 12.40 -15.50
N VAL A 80 6.00 11.26 -14.82
CA VAL A 80 6.65 10.01 -15.27
C VAL A 80 6.05 9.54 -16.58
N PHE A 81 4.73 9.53 -16.76
CA PHE A 81 4.13 9.08 -18.01
C PHE A 81 4.50 9.97 -19.21
N LYS A 82 4.57 11.30 -18.99
CA LYS A 82 5.00 12.25 -20.02
C LYS A 82 6.45 12.05 -20.48
N SER A 83 7.34 11.56 -19.62
CA SER A 83 8.74 11.32 -20.02
C SER A 83 8.88 10.11 -20.96
N TYR A 84 7.93 9.16 -20.91
CA TYR A 84 7.89 7.99 -21.79
C TYR A 84 7.04 8.22 -23.05
N ASP A 85 6.07 9.14 -23.01
CA ASP A 85 5.23 9.54 -24.15
C ASP A 85 5.94 10.58 -25.04
N ARG A 86 6.86 10.11 -25.89
CA ARG A 86 7.65 10.96 -26.80
C ARG A 86 6.82 11.67 -27.86
N GLU A 87 5.69 11.09 -28.23
CA GLU A 87 4.83 11.60 -29.31
C GLU A 87 3.71 12.52 -28.77
N SER A 88 3.63 12.69 -27.44
CA SER A 88 2.60 13.47 -26.74
C SER A 88 1.17 13.11 -27.16
N GLN A 89 0.96 11.84 -27.52
CA GLN A 89 -0.33 11.32 -27.97
C GLN A 89 -1.22 10.94 -26.77
N GLY A 90 -0.66 10.92 -25.56
CA GLY A 90 -1.34 10.49 -24.35
C GLY A 90 -1.52 8.97 -24.27
N VAL A 91 -0.80 8.20 -25.09
CA VAL A 91 -0.91 6.73 -25.14
C VAL A 91 0.42 6.08 -24.77
N LEU A 92 0.34 5.07 -23.90
CA LEU A 92 1.47 4.22 -23.55
C LEU A 92 1.12 2.78 -23.88
N THR A 93 2.07 2.07 -24.47
CA THR A 93 1.92 0.64 -24.74
C THR A 93 1.96 -0.16 -23.44
N VAL A 94 1.32 -1.33 -23.44
CA VAL A 94 1.31 -2.25 -22.28
C VAL A 94 2.74 -2.60 -21.85
N ALA A 95 3.66 -2.78 -22.80
CA ALA A 95 5.06 -3.06 -22.53
C ALA A 95 5.76 -1.92 -21.78
N GLN A 96 5.50 -0.66 -22.17
CA GLN A 96 6.06 0.52 -21.49
C GLN A 96 5.51 0.65 -20.07
N ILE A 97 4.19 0.50 -19.87
CA ILE A 97 3.60 0.56 -18.53
C ILE A 97 4.16 -0.54 -17.63
N ARG A 98 4.27 -1.77 -18.13
CA ARG A 98 4.89 -2.88 -17.39
C ARG A 98 6.35 -2.58 -17.02
N HIS A 99 7.10 -2.00 -17.95
CA HIS A 99 8.49 -1.62 -17.70
C HIS A 99 8.59 -0.53 -16.62
N ILE A 100 7.78 0.54 -16.72
CA ILE A 100 7.73 1.61 -15.72
C ILE A 100 7.40 1.02 -14.34
N LEU A 101 6.31 0.26 -14.22
CA LEU A 101 5.90 -0.29 -12.93
C LEU A 101 6.91 -1.28 -12.36
N GLY A 102 7.59 -2.07 -13.21
CA GLY A 102 8.64 -3.01 -12.77
C GLY A 102 9.95 -2.33 -12.36
N THR A 103 10.27 -1.15 -12.90
CA THR A 103 11.52 -0.43 -12.61
C THR A 103 11.40 0.48 -11.38
N TYR A 104 10.26 1.14 -11.18
CA TYR A 104 10.07 2.13 -10.12
C TYR A 104 9.46 1.56 -8.81
N GLY A 105 9.04 0.29 -8.79
CA GLY A 105 8.25 -0.31 -7.70
C GLY A 105 9.01 -1.17 -6.68
N LYS A 106 10.30 -0.89 -6.42
CA LYS A 106 11.09 -1.60 -5.39
C LYS A 106 11.00 -0.93 -4.03
#